data_AF-S8BVC9-F1
#
_entry.id   AF-S8BVC9-F1
#
_cell.length_a   1.000
_cell.length_b   1.000
_cell.length_c   1.000
_cell.angle_alpha   90.00
_cell.angle_beta   90.00
_cell.angle_gamma   90.00
#
_symmetry.space_group_name_H-M   'P 1'
#
loop_
_entity.id
_entity.type
_entity.pdbx_description
1 polymer ?
#
loop_
_entity_poly.entity_id
_entity_poly.type
_entity_poly.pdbx_seq_one_letter_code
_entity_poly.pdbx_strand_id
1 'polypeptide(L)'
;MTRKKVTLAFITNESERKASYKKRKKGLIKKVSEISVLCDVDACAIIYGPYNGLDSPEVWPSPEKATAVVERFRRLSEMEQGKKMLNQDSFTRQRIRKLEENLRRVRKENKRAELEIFMFRFMAGIVGFEGFDVADAAEMGWVVKQLLREVNFRIQDLK
;
A
#
# COMPACT_ATOMS: atom_id res chain seq x y z
N MET A 1 22.77 -5.02 -9.37
CA MET A 1 22.16 -5.40 -8.08
C MET A 1 20.70 -4.96 -8.05
N THR A 2 19.77 -5.92 -8.00
CA THR A 2 18.33 -5.67 -7.95
C THR A 2 17.98 -4.95 -6.66
N ARG A 3 17.30 -3.80 -6.76
CA ARG A 3 16.97 -2.96 -5.60
C ARG A 3 15.98 -3.69 -4.70
N LYS A 4 16.40 -4.13 -3.51
CA LYS A 4 15.52 -4.77 -2.53
C LYS A 4 14.36 -3.83 -2.19
N LYS A 5 13.14 -4.36 -2.20
CA LYS A 5 11.94 -3.62 -1.78
C LYS A 5 12.13 -3.14 -0.35
N VAL A 6 11.96 -1.83 -0.13
CA VAL A 6 12.16 -1.22 1.19
C VAL A 6 10.88 -1.38 2.02
N THR A 7 11.01 -1.93 3.21
CA THR A 7 9.94 -1.93 4.22
C THR A 7 9.75 -0.51 4.74
N LEU A 8 8.54 0.04 4.61
CA LEU A 8 8.19 1.35 5.15
C LEU A 8 7.89 1.24 6.64
N ALA A 9 8.96 1.11 7.43
CA ALA A 9 9.00 1.07 8.89
C ALA A 9 10.19 1.92 9.39
N PHE A 10 10.27 2.15 10.71
CA PHE A 10 11.41 2.85 11.29
C PHE A 10 12.71 2.07 11.08
N ILE A 11 13.75 2.73 10.56
CA ILE A 11 15.07 2.11 10.35
C ILE A 11 15.79 2.13 11.70
N THR A 12 15.98 0.97 12.31
CA THR A 12 16.60 0.85 13.64
C THR A 12 18.09 1.20 13.59
N ASN A 13 18.81 0.73 12.58
CA ASN A 13 20.22 1.05 12.36
C ASN A 13 20.40 2.56 12.10
N GLU A 14 21.15 3.24 12.97
CA GLU A 14 21.30 4.69 12.92
C GLU A 14 22.04 5.18 11.68
N SER A 15 23.12 4.52 11.28
CA SER A 15 23.92 4.90 10.11
C SER A 15 23.10 4.78 8.84
N GLU A 16 22.35 3.67 8.68
CA GLU A 16 21.43 3.49 7.56
C GLU A 16 20.28 4.50 7.59
N ARG A 17 19.72 4.78 8.78
CA ARG A 17 18.66 5.77 8.96
C ARG A 17 19.13 7.17 8.55
N LYS A 18 20.32 7.59 8.97
CA LYS A 18 20.93 8.89 8.64
C LYS A 18 21.23 9.00 7.13
N ALA A 19 21.79 7.95 6.53
CA ALA A 19 22.05 7.92 5.09
C ALA A 19 20.74 7.97 4.27
N SER A 20 19.73 7.21 4.68
CA SER A 20 18.39 7.21 4.07
C SER A 20 17.71 8.58 4.23
N TYR A 21 17.77 9.19 5.41
CA TYR A 21 17.23 10.52 5.69
C TYR A 21 17.83 11.57 4.76
N LYS A 22 19.16 11.65 4.67
CA LYS A 22 19.83 12.63 3.78
C LYS A 22 19.42 12.45 2.31
N LYS A 23 19.40 11.21 1.80
CA LYS A 23 19.00 10.90 0.42
C LYS A 23 17.53 11.23 0.16
N ARG A 24 16.62 10.82 1.06
CA ARG A 24 15.18 11.05 0.91
C ARG A 24 14.79 12.51 1.08
N LYS A 25 15.39 13.23 2.03
CA LYS A 25 15.20 14.68 2.22
C LYS A 25 15.52 15.45 0.94
N LYS A 26 16.70 15.22 0.37
CA LYS A 26 17.12 15.83 -0.90
C LYS A 26 16.16 15.47 -2.04
N GLY A 27 15.75 14.20 -2.13
CA GLY A 27 14.78 13.74 -3.12
C GLY A 27 13.40 14.38 -2.98
N LEU A 28 12.91 14.53 -1.75
CA LEU A 28 11.63 15.17 -1.45
C LEU A 28 11.65 16.65 -1.87
N ILE A 29 12.65 17.41 -1.43
CA ILE A 29 12.80 18.82 -1.80
C ILE A 29 12.88 18.98 -3.33
N LYS A 30 13.66 18.12 -4.00
CA LYS A 30 13.74 18.13 -5.46
C LYS A 30 12.36 17.91 -6.10
N LYS A 31 11.59 16.94 -5.61
CA LYS A 31 10.26 16.64 -6.14
C LYS A 31 9.25 17.75 -5.88
N VAL A 32 9.29 18.37 -4.71
CA VAL A 32 8.44 19.53 -4.39
C VAL A 32 8.77 20.71 -5.32
N SER A 33 10.06 20.96 -5.56
CA SER A 33 10.52 21.98 -6.52
C SER A 33 10.06 21.68 -7.95
N GLU A 34 10.26 20.44 -8.43
CA GLU A 34 9.81 20.01 -9.76
C GLU A 34 8.29 20.18 -9.92
N ILE A 35 7.48 19.78 -8.91
CA ILE A 35 6.02 19.95 -8.94
C ILE A 35 5.64 21.43 -8.95
N SER A 36 6.27 22.25 -8.11
CA SER A 36 5.99 23.68 -8.03
C SER A 36 6.23 24.37 -9.38
N VAL A 37 7.34 24.06 -10.04
CA VAL A 37 7.69 24.64 -11.35
C VAL A 37 6.82 24.08 -12.49
N LEU A 38 6.66 22.75 -12.58
CA LEU A 38 5.97 22.12 -13.71
C LEU A 38 4.47 22.35 -13.70
N CYS A 39 3.88 22.50 -12.52
CA CYS A 39 2.44 22.68 -12.38
C CYS A 39 2.06 24.14 -12.07
N ASP A 40 3.04 25.05 -11.98
CA ASP A 40 2.84 26.44 -11.56
C ASP A 40 2.01 26.55 -10.27
N VAL A 41 2.45 25.82 -9.25
CA VAL A 41 1.80 25.79 -7.93
C VAL A 41 2.74 26.25 -6.84
N ASP A 42 2.23 27.07 -5.95
CA ASP A 42 2.91 27.43 -4.72
C ASP A 42 2.97 26.24 -3.75
N ALA A 43 4.16 25.70 -3.55
CA ALA A 43 4.41 24.60 -2.64
C ALA A 43 5.55 24.93 -1.66
N CYS A 44 5.51 24.31 -0.49
CA CYS A 44 6.61 24.38 0.48
C CYS A 44 6.83 23.02 1.15
N ALA A 45 8.03 22.81 1.68
CA ALA A 45 8.37 21.66 2.50
C ALA A 45 8.99 22.14 3.81
N ILE A 46 8.49 21.61 4.93
CA ILE A 46 9.01 21.86 6.28
C ILE A 46 9.35 20.47 6.86
N ILE A 47 10.64 20.23 7.13
CA ILE A 47 11.14 18.91 7.52
C ILE A 47 11.92 19.05 8.83
N TYR A 48 11.37 18.46 9.88
CA TYR A 48 12.06 18.27 11.15
C TYR A 48 12.82 16.95 11.12
N GLY A 49 14.04 16.94 11.64
CA GLY A 49 14.80 15.71 11.79
C GLY A 49 16.02 15.88 12.68
N PRO A 50 16.48 14.79 13.32
CA PRO A 50 17.49 14.84 14.38
C PRO A 50 18.93 15.07 13.87
N TYR A 51 19.10 15.25 12.55
CA TYR A 51 20.41 15.26 11.90
C TYR A 51 20.81 16.63 11.33
N ASN A 52 19.90 17.59 11.39
CA ASN A 52 20.17 19.01 11.17
C ASN A 52 19.90 19.68 12.53
N GLY A 53 20.69 20.69 12.92
CA GLY A 53 20.73 21.27 14.28
C GLY A 53 19.37 21.30 15.00
N LEU A 54 19.36 20.87 16.27
CA LEU A 54 18.18 20.51 17.06
C LEU A 54 17.02 21.53 17.00
N ASP A 55 17.33 22.79 16.73
CA ASP A 55 16.40 23.91 16.91
C ASP A 55 15.81 24.47 15.60
N SER A 56 16.19 23.95 14.42
CA SER A 56 15.70 24.51 13.14
C SER A 56 15.26 23.45 12.13
N PRO A 57 14.03 23.56 11.58
CA PRO A 57 13.59 22.70 10.49
C PRO A 57 14.35 23.05 9.20
N GLU A 58 14.49 22.05 8.33
CA GLU A 58 14.82 22.32 6.93
C GLU A 58 13.57 22.86 6.24
N VAL A 59 13.67 24.06 5.68
CA VAL A 59 12.55 24.71 4.99
C VAL A 59 12.92 25.01 3.54
N TRP A 60 12.01 24.65 2.63
CA TRP A 60 12.08 25.00 1.21
C TRP A 60 10.77 25.67 0.78
N PRO A 61 10.79 26.68 -0.10
CA PRO A 61 11.96 27.25 -0.77
C PRO A 61 12.74 28.26 0.08
N SER A 62 12.05 29.01 0.92
CA SER A 62 12.61 29.84 1.99
C SER A 62 11.61 29.92 3.14
N PRO A 63 12.02 30.29 4.36
CA PRO A 63 11.11 30.45 5.49
C PRO A 63 9.95 31.42 5.20
N GLU A 64 10.20 32.53 4.51
CA GLU A 64 9.20 33.56 4.21
C GLU A 64 8.15 33.01 3.23
N LYS A 65 8.61 32.37 2.15
CA LYS A 65 7.72 31.77 1.14
C LYS A 65 6.90 30.62 1.73
N ALA A 66 7.52 29.75 2.53
CA ALA A 66 6.82 28.67 3.20
C ALA A 66 5.74 29.20 4.16
N THR A 67 6.05 30.27 4.90
CA THR A 67 5.09 30.94 5.78
C THR A 67 3.90 31.47 4.98
N ALA A 68 4.13 32.16 3.86
CA ALA A 68 3.05 32.68 3.01
C ALA A 68 2.12 31.56 2.49
N VAL A 69 2.68 30.40 2.10
CA VAL A 69 1.90 29.23 1.68
C VAL A 69 1.06 28.68 2.83
N VAL A 70 1.64 28.54 4.02
CA VAL A 70 0.94 28.05 5.22
C VAL A 70 -0.18 29.01 5.65
N GLU A 71 0.07 30.32 5.64
CA GLU A 71 -0.95 31.31 5.97
C GLU A 71 -2.11 31.30 4.98
N ARG A 72 -1.82 31.20 3.68
CA ARG A 72 -2.87 31.07 2.66
C ARG A 72 -3.69 29.80 2.88
N PHE A 73 -3.04 28.68 3.22
CA PHE A 73 -3.75 27.45 3.55
C PHE A 73 -4.66 27.61 4.79
N ARG A 74 -4.17 28.28 5.85
CA ARG A 74 -4.96 28.55 7.07
C ARG A 74 -6.15 29.47 6.85
N ARG A 75 -6.11 30.33 5.82
CA ARG A 75 -7.23 31.21 5.43
C ARG A 75 -8.38 30.46 4.74
N LEU A 76 -8.17 29.23 4.29
CA LEU A 76 -9.22 28.41 3.69
C LEU A 76 -10.20 27.86 4.74
N SER A 77 -11.43 27.58 4.35
CA SER A 77 -12.39 26.90 5.23
C SER A 77 -11.91 25.50 5.61
N GLU A 78 -12.35 24.96 6.75
CA GLU A 78 -11.97 23.60 7.19
C GLU A 78 -12.31 22.54 6.13
N MET A 79 -13.45 22.69 5.45
CA MET A 79 -13.86 21.81 4.37
C MET A 79 -12.85 21.84 3.21
N GLU A 80 -12.37 23.01 2.81
CA GLU A 80 -11.39 23.16 1.73
C GLU A 80 -10.01 22.66 2.12
N GLN A 81 -9.57 22.93 3.35
CA GLN A 81 -8.34 22.37 3.90
C GLN A 81 -8.39 20.83 3.85
N GLY A 82 -9.53 20.22 4.19
CA GLY A 82 -9.70 18.77 4.24
C GLY A 82 -9.79 18.06 2.88
N LYS A 83 -10.16 18.73 1.78
CA LYS A 83 -10.47 18.07 0.48
C LYS A 83 -9.38 17.13 -0.03
N LYS A 84 -8.10 17.49 0.17
CA LYS A 84 -6.92 16.73 -0.30
C LYS A 84 -5.82 16.60 0.75
N MET A 85 -6.11 16.95 2.00
CA MET A 85 -5.13 16.83 3.07
C MET A 85 -4.89 15.36 3.41
N LEU A 86 -3.63 14.96 3.40
CA LEU A 86 -3.18 13.67 3.91
C LEU A 86 -2.35 13.91 5.17
N ASN A 87 -2.77 13.31 6.27
CA ASN A 87 -2.05 13.34 7.54
C ASN A 87 -1.64 11.91 7.96
N GLN A 88 -0.90 11.79 9.07
CA GLN A 88 -0.41 10.48 9.53
C GLN A 88 -1.55 9.52 9.90
N ASP A 89 -2.62 10.01 10.54
CA ASP A 89 -3.76 9.16 10.91
C ASP A 89 -4.48 8.61 9.66
N SER A 90 -4.90 9.49 8.75
CA SER A 90 -5.56 9.10 7.49
C SER A 90 -4.69 8.19 6.61
N PHE A 91 -3.39 8.47 6.52
CA PHE A 91 -2.45 7.60 5.80
C PHE A 91 -2.33 6.22 6.44
N THR A 92 -2.26 6.16 7.78
CA THR A 92 -2.18 4.90 8.52
C THR A 92 -3.46 4.08 8.33
N ARG A 93 -4.64 4.71 8.44
CA ARG A 93 -5.94 4.06 8.16
C ARG A 93 -6.02 3.52 6.74
N GLN A 94 -5.58 4.30 5.75
CA GLN A 94 -5.55 3.85 4.35
C GLN A 94 -4.65 2.61 4.19
N ARG A 95 -3.51 2.58 4.90
CA ARG A 95 -2.58 1.46 4.84
C ARG A 95 -3.09 0.21 5.54
N ILE A 96 -3.78 0.37 6.67
CA ILE A 96 -4.47 -0.73 7.36
C ILE A 96 -5.49 -1.36 6.42
N ARG A 97 -6.37 -0.55 5.80
CA ARG A 97 -7.38 -1.05 4.84
C ARG A 97 -6.75 -1.85 3.70
N LYS A 98 -5.67 -1.33 3.09
CA LYS A 98 -4.95 -2.05 2.04
C LYS A 98 -4.37 -3.38 2.53
N LEU A 99 -3.84 -3.44 3.75
CA LEU A 99 -3.31 -4.67 4.31
C LEU A 99 -4.43 -5.67 4.62
N GLU A 100 -5.57 -5.21 5.13
CA GLU A 100 -6.76 -6.04 5.37
C GLU A 100 -7.33 -6.62 4.08
N GLU A 101 -7.41 -5.82 3.01
CA GLU A 101 -7.84 -6.27 1.68
C GLU A 101 -6.90 -7.34 1.12
N ASN A 102 -5.58 -7.11 1.21
CA ASN A 102 -4.59 -8.10 0.78
C ASN A 102 -4.69 -9.40 1.60
N LEU A 103 -4.88 -9.28 2.92
CA LEU A 103 -5.05 -10.43 3.81
C LEU A 103 -6.30 -11.23 3.44
N ARG A 104 -7.43 -10.55 3.19
CA ARG A 104 -8.67 -11.19 2.72
C ARG A 104 -8.46 -11.93 1.42
N ARG A 105 -7.76 -11.33 0.45
CA ARG A 105 -7.45 -11.96 -0.84
C ARG A 105 -6.63 -13.24 -0.67
N VAL A 106 -5.51 -13.15 0.05
CA VAL A 106 -4.62 -14.31 0.27
C VAL A 106 -5.34 -15.42 1.04
N ARG A 107 -6.13 -15.10 2.07
CA ARG A 107 -6.94 -16.10 2.78
C ARG A 107 -7.92 -16.80 1.85
N LYS A 108 -8.56 -16.06 0.95
CA LYS A 108 -9.49 -16.63 -0.02
C LYS A 108 -8.79 -17.52 -1.05
N GLU A 109 -7.63 -17.10 -1.56
CA GLU A 109 -6.79 -17.90 -2.45
C GLU A 109 -6.34 -19.21 -1.78
N ASN A 110 -5.87 -19.14 -0.54
CA ASN A 110 -5.50 -20.34 0.23
C ASN A 110 -6.71 -21.26 0.41
N LYS A 111 -7.87 -20.72 0.78
CA LYS A 111 -9.07 -21.52 0.98
C LYS A 111 -9.51 -22.24 -0.29
N ARG A 112 -9.41 -21.58 -1.44
CA ARG A 112 -9.69 -22.20 -2.75
C ARG A 112 -8.74 -23.34 -3.05
N ALA A 113 -7.44 -23.17 -2.80
CA ALA A 113 -6.44 -24.21 -2.99
C ALA A 113 -6.69 -25.41 -2.07
N GLU A 114 -7.05 -25.18 -0.80
CA GLU A 114 -7.43 -26.24 0.13
C GLU A 114 -8.66 -27.02 -0.34
N LEU A 115 -9.69 -26.33 -0.82
CA LEU A 115 -10.92 -26.95 -1.33
C LEU A 115 -10.70 -27.71 -2.64
N GLU A 116 -9.83 -27.21 -3.50
CA GLU A 116 -9.41 -27.92 -4.71
C GLU A 116 -8.70 -29.23 -4.37
N ILE A 117 -7.74 -29.20 -3.43
CA ILE A 117 -7.07 -30.42 -2.93
C ILE A 117 -8.10 -31.37 -2.31
N PHE A 118 -9.02 -30.86 -1.49
CA PHE A 118 -10.09 -31.66 -0.89
C PHE A 118 -10.94 -32.35 -1.96
N MET A 119 -11.36 -31.61 -2.99
CA MET A 119 -12.14 -32.15 -4.10
C MET A 119 -11.45 -33.31 -4.80
N PHE A 120 -10.16 -33.16 -5.15
CA PHE A 120 -9.41 -34.22 -5.81
C PHE A 120 -9.25 -35.44 -4.92
N ARG A 121 -8.98 -35.26 -3.62
CA ARG A 121 -8.92 -36.36 -2.65
C ARG A 121 -10.27 -37.06 -2.47
N PHE A 122 -11.36 -36.30 -2.48
CA PHE A 122 -12.72 -36.81 -2.39
C PHE A 122 -13.06 -37.67 -3.61
N MET A 123 -12.76 -37.18 -4.82
CA MET A 123 -12.96 -37.95 -6.06
C MET A 123 -12.10 -39.21 -6.13
N ALA A 124 -10.91 -39.20 -5.53
CA ALA A 124 -10.05 -40.37 -5.40
C ALA A 124 -10.52 -41.37 -4.32
N GLY A 125 -11.61 -41.08 -3.60
CA GLY A 125 -12.11 -41.92 -2.51
C GLY A 125 -11.26 -41.90 -1.24
N ILE A 126 -10.30 -40.97 -1.12
CA ILE A 126 -9.38 -40.86 0.02
C ILE A 126 -10.06 -40.21 1.22
N VAL A 127 -11.00 -39.29 0.98
CA VAL A 127 -11.75 -38.57 2.01
C VAL A 127 -13.25 -38.62 1.71
N GLY A 128 -14.08 -38.67 2.76
CA GLY A 128 -15.54 -38.57 2.66
C GLY A 128 -16.06 -37.16 2.95
N PHE A 129 -17.39 -37.01 2.96
CA PHE A 129 -18.06 -35.74 3.24
C PHE A 129 -17.88 -35.24 4.68
N GLU A 130 -17.49 -36.12 5.61
CA GLU A 130 -17.22 -35.76 7.01
C GLU A 130 -16.12 -34.70 7.16
N GLY A 131 -15.21 -34.59 6.18
CA GLY A 131 -14.17 -33.57 6.14
C GLY A 131 -14.59 -32.24 5.50
N PHE A 132 -15.86 -32.10 5.08
CA PHE A 132 -16.35 -30.91 4.39
C PHE A 132 -17.12 -29.98 5.34
N ASP A 133 -16.68 -28.74 5.45
CA ASP A 133 -17.43 -27.70 6.17
C ASP A 133 -18.51 -27.11 5.25
N VAL A 134 -19.77 -27.14 5.70
CA VAL A 134 -20.91 -26.58 4.96
C VAL A 134 -20.75 -25.07 4.72
N ALA A 135 -20.02 -24.36 5.59
CA ALA A 135 -19.69 -22.95 5.38
C ALA A 135 -18.87 -22.71 4.10
N ASP A 136 -18.17 -23.74 3.60
CA ASP A 136 -17.35 -23.68 2.40
C ASP A 136 -18.12 -24.00 1.12
N ALA A 137 -19.39 -24.39 1.20
CA ALA A 137 -20.20 -24.79 0.03
C ALA A 137 -20.19 -23.76 -1.10
N ALA A 138 -20.30 -22.47 -0.78
CA ALA A 138 -20.27 -21.40 -1.76
C ALA A 138 -18.91 -21.29 -2.47
N GLU A 139 -17.81 -21.40 -1.72
CA GLU A 139 -16.47 -21.30 -2.27
C GLU A 139 -16.09 -22.57 -3.05
N MET A 140 -16.50 -23.74 -2.56
CA MET A 140 -16.35 -25.03 -3.26
C MET A 140 -17.10 -25.02 -4.59
N GLY A 141 -18.32 -24.49 -4.61
CA GLY A 141 -19.08 -24.27 -5.85
C GLY A 141 -18.36 -23.34 -6.85
N TRP A 142 -17.61 -22.36 -6.36
CA TRP A 142 -16.75 -21.52 -7.21
C TRP A 142 -15.56 -22.30 -7.77
N VAL A 143 -14.86 -23.08 -6.93
CA VAL A 143 -13.71 -23.93 -7.33
C VAL A 143 -14.12 -24.91 -8.42
N VAL A 144 -15.20 -25.66 -8.21
CA VAL A 144 -15.73 -26.62 -9.20
C VAL A 144 -16.03 -25.92 -10.53
N LYS A 145 -16.69 -24.75 -10.50
CA LYS A 145 -16.99 -23.99 -11.71
C LYS A 145 -15.75 -23.53 -12.46
N GLN A 146 -14.69 -23.12 -11.75
CA GLN A 146 -13.43 -22.72 -12.41
C GLN A 146 -12.73 -23.92 -13.05
N LEU A 147 -12.62 -25.04 -12.34
CA LEU A 147 -11.98 -26.24 -12.87
C LEU A 147 -12.72 -26.80 -14.08
N LEU A 148 -14.07 -26.83 -14.04
CA LEU A 148 -14.86 -27.22 -15.21
C LEU A 148 -14.62 -26.31 -16.41
N ARG A 149 -14.46 -24.99 -16.20
CA ARG A 149 -14.10 -24.06 -17.29
C ARG A 149 -12.74 -24.37 -17.86
N GLU A 150 -11.74 -24.60 -17.01
CA GLU A 150 -10.38 -24.92 -17.45
C GLU A 150 -10.31 -26.25 -18.21
N VAL A 151 -11.00 -27.28 -17.71
CA VAL A 151 -11.12 -28.58 -18.40
C VAL A 151 -11.78 -28.40 -19.77
N ASN A 152 -12.91 -27.69 -19.84
CA ASN A 152 -13.59 -27.45 -21.11
C ASN A 152 -12.74 -26.66 -22.10
N PHE A 153 -11.99 -25.66 -21.63
CA PHE A 153 -11.06 -24.90 -22.45
C PHE A 153 -9.96 -25.81 -23.02
N ARG A 154 -9.32 -26.63 -22.19
CA ARG A 154 -8.30 -27.59 -22.64
C ARG A 154 -8.85 -28.63 -23.62
N ILE A 155 -10.10 -29.07 -23.45
CA ILE A 155 -10.76 -29.98 -24.39
C ILE A 155 -10.97 -29.32 -25.76
N GLN A 156 -11.28 -28.02 -25.79
CA GLN A 156 -11.43 -27.26 -27.04
C GLN A 156 -10.09 -27.07 -27.75
N ASP A 157 -9.01 -26.80 -27.02
CA ASP A 157 -7.65 -26.66 -27.59
C ASP A 157 -7.09 -27.96 -28.19
N LEU A 158 -7.66 -29.11 -27.82
CA LEU A 158 -7.28 -30.43 -28.33
C LEU A 158 -8.07 -30.85 -29.58
N LYS A 159 -9.04 -30.05 -30.05
CA LYS A 159 -9.82 -30.27 -31.27
C LYS A 159 -9.28 -29.44 -32.42
#